data_AF-Q1D1T7-F1
#
_entry.id   AF-Q1D1T7-F1
#
_cell.length_a   1.000
_cell.length_b   1.000
_cell.length_c   1.000
_cell.angle_alpha   90.00
_cell.angle_beta   90.00
_cell.angle_gamma   90.00
#
_symmetry.space_group_name_H-M   'P 1'
#
loop_
_entity.id
_entity.type
_entity.pdbx_description
1 polymer ?
#
loop_
_entity_poly.entity_id
_entity_poly.type
_entity_poly.pdbx_seq_one_letter_code
_entity_poly.pdbx_strand_id
1 'polypeptide(L)'
;MADSPSSSWQRGTELLKRAACLYDAPGSVLADEARGAWRTGFTGGAAWMANGLALVRGQPAATVPPNVGRWGALKYGGALLSAGVAGGFASGLGAPLAVALVVAGLAFYAAEAQGLFLFPLLLDGTEHPWRSGRALLRRAGGTPSAMGTVLMLAGVMLLGGVVGRGWLRCWCLGCLAVVLWYEDLRT
;
A
#
# COMPACT_ATOMS: atom_id res chain seq x y z
N MET A 1 24.62 -7.68 15.98
CA MET A 1 24.57 -6.21 15.77
C MET A 1 23.10 -5.86 15.68
N ALA A 2 22.54 -5.23 16.71
CA ALA A 2 21.13 -4.85 16.70
C ALA A 2 21.00 -3.57 15.86
N ASP A 3 20.43 -3.70 14.66
CA ASP A 3 20.06 -2.54 13.85
C ASP A 3 19.18 -1.64 14.69
N SER A 4 19.61 -0.39 14.89
CA SER A 4 18.74 0.63 15.48
C SER A 4 17.43 0.65 14.71
N PRO A 5 16.26 0.67 15.37
CA PRO A 5 14.99 0.64 14.67
C PRO A 5 14.91 1.88 13.78
N SER A 6 15.16 1.69 12.49
CA SER A 6 15.01 2.72 11.48
C SER A 6 13.63 3.35 11.69
N SER A 7 13.57 4.65 11.91
CA SER A 7 12.27 5.32 12.07
C SER A 7 11.36 4.97 10.90
N SER A 8 10.06 4.79 11.12
CA SER A 8 9.11 4.45 10.04
C SER A 8 9.23 5.39 8.84
N TRP A 9 9.61 6.65 9.10
CA TRP A 9 9.95 7.64 8.09
C TRP A 9 11.15 7.24 7.22
N GLN A 10 12.30 6.92 7.82
CA GLN A 10 13.50 6.48 7.09
C GLN A 10 13.20 5.27 6.21
N ARG A 11 12.47 4.29 6.75
CA ARG A 11 12.04 3.12 5.99
C ARG A 11 11.18 3.51 4.78
N GLY A 12 10.15 4.34 4.99
CA GLY A 12 9.29 4.82 3.90
C GLY A 12 10.07 5.54 2.81
N THR A 13 11.03 6.40 3.19
CA THR A 13 11.87 7.10 2.22
C THR A 13 12.78 6.17 1.43
N GLU A 14 13.34 5.14 2.07
CA GLU A 14 14.20 4.17 1.40
C GLU A 14 13.42 3.31 0.41
N LEU A 15 12.24 2.84 0.82
CA LEU A 15 11.33 2.10 -0.07
C LEU A 15 10.94 2.92 -1.29
N LEU A 16 10.64 4.21 -1.13
CA LEU A 16 10.30 5.09 -2.25
C LEU A 16 11.49 5.35 -3.19
N LYS A 17 12.71 5.46 -2.66
CA LYS A 17 13.92 5.61 -3.49
C LYS A 17 14.16 4.36 -4.33
N ARG A 18 14.08 3.17 -3.71
CA ARG A 18 14.20 1.89 -4.43
C ARG A 18 13.09 1.71 -5.45
N ALA A 19 11.85 2.06 -5.10
CA ALA A 19 10.72 2.04 -6.02
C ALA A 19 10.94 2.98 -7.21
N ALA A 20 11.45 4.20 -6.97
CA ALA A 20 11.75 5.15 -8.04
C ALA A 20 12.84 4.64 -8.97
N CYS A 21 13.90 4.01 -8.42
CA CYS A 21 14.96 3.40 -9.22
C CYS A 21 14.41 2.35 -10.19
N LEU A 22 13.49 1.49 -9.75
CA LEU A 22 12.86 0.47 -10.59
C LEU A 22 11.84 1.06 -11.58
N TYR A 23 11.05 2.02 -11.15
CA TYR A 23 10.00 2.63 -11.96
C TYR A 23 10.58 3.52 -13.07
N ASP A 24 11.61 4.31 -12.76
CA ASP A 24 12.22 5.26 -13.69
C ASP A 24 13.42 4.65 -14.47
N ALA A 25 13.72 3.36 -14.30
CA ALA A 25 14.79 2.69 -15.03
C ALA A 25 14.56 2.77 -16.55
N PRO A 26 15.60 3.02 -17.37
CA PRO A 26 15.46 2.99 -18.83
C PRO A 26 14.89 1.65 -19.32
N GLY A 27 13.79 1.71 -20.06
CA GLY A 27 13.09 0.50 -20.55
C GLY A 27 12.19 -0.18 -19.51
N SER A 28 11.86 0.47 -18.40
CA SER A 28 10.94 -0.08 -17.40
C SER A 28 9.52 -0.17 -17.94
N VAL A 29 9.03 -1.42 -18.10
CA VAL A 29 7.64 -1.72 -18.50
C VAL A 29 6.62 -1.19 -17.50
N LEU A 30 7.03 -0.95 -16.25
CA LEU A 30 6.13 -0.47 -15.18
C LEU A 30 5.61 0.95 -15.46
N ALA A 31 6.43 1.83 -16.03
CA ALA A 31 6.01 3.19 -16.35
C ALA A 31 4.99 3.21 -17.50
N ASP A 32 5.23 2.39 -18.52
CA ASP A 32 4.39 2.31 -19.72
C ASP A 32 3.01 1.71 -19.42
N GLU A 33 2.98 0.66 -18.60
CA GLU A 33 1.74 -0.05 -18.25
C GLU A 33 0.89 0.67 -17.20
N ALA A 34 1.47 1.60 -16.42
CA ALA A 34 0.80 2.27 -15.31
C ALA A 34 -0.53 2.93 -15.74
N ARG A 35 -0.55 3.55 -16.92
CA ARG A 35 -1.76 4.23 -17.45
C ARG A 35 -2.88 3.23 -17.78
N GLY A 36 -2.52 2.08 -18.34
CA GLY A 36 -3.48 1.01 -18.64
C GLY A 36 -4.03 0.38 -17.36
N ALA A 37 -3.15 0.11 -16.40
CA ALA A 37 -3.49 -0.45 -15.10
C ALA A 37 -4.47 0.42 -14.31
N TRP A 38 -4.27 1.74 -14.31
CA TRP A 38 -5.16 2.67 -13.64
C TRP A 38 -6.60 2.62 -14.18
N ARG A 39 -6.77 2.45 -15.51
CA ARG A 39 -8.09 2.46 -16.17
C ARG A 39 -8.93 1.23 -15.83
N THR A 40 -8.32 0.11 -15.49
CA THR A 40 -9.00 -1.15 -15.19
C THR A 40 -9.14 -1.43 -13.69
N GLY A 41 -8.88 -0.41 -12.86
CA GLY A 41 -9.10 -0.44 -11.42
C GLY A 41 -8.24 -1.47 -10.69
N PHE A 42 -8.84 -2.19 -9.73
CA PHE A 42 -8.10 -3.16 -8.92
C PHE A 42 -7.48 -4.30 -9.72
N THR A 43 -8.11 -4.76 -10.80
CA THR A 43 -7.58 -5.84 -11.64
C THR A 43 -6.34 -5.37 -12.38
N GLY A 44 -6.37 -4.17 -12.97
CA GLY A 44 -5.20 -3.57 -13.61
C GLY A 44 -4.07 -3.29 -12.63
N GLY A 45 -4.40 -2.70 -11.48
CA GLY A 45 -3.43 -2.45 -10.42
C GLY A 45 -2.78 -3.75 -9.92
N ALA A 46 -3.53 -4.85 -9.82
CA ALA A 46 -2.98 -6.15 -9.45
C ALA A 46 -2.07 -6.75 -10.53
N ALA A 47 -2.43 -6.62 -11.81
CA ALA A 47 -1.56 -7.03 -12.92
C ALA A 47 -0.25 -6.25 -12.94
N TRP A 48 -0.35 -4.93 -12.79
CA TRP A 48 0.82 -4.05 -12.70
C TRP A 48 1.70 -4.40 -11.49
N MET A 49 1.09 -4.69 -10.35
CA MET A 49 1.81 -5.15 -9.16
C MET A 49 2.48 -6.51 -9.35
N ALA A 50 1.84 -7.43 -10.10
CA ALA A 50 2.43 -8.73 -10.45
C ALA A 50 3.69 -8.56 -11.33
N ASN A 51 3.66 -7.63 -12.28
CA ASN A 51 4.85 -7.25 -13.06
C ASN A 51 5.94 -6.63 -12.16
N GLY A 52 5.55 -5.80 -11.19
CA GLY A 52 6.48 -5.26 -10.19
C GLY A 52 7.16 -6.35 -9.35
N LEU A 53 6.39 -7.32 -8.85
CA LEU A 53 6.92 -8.49 -8.12
C LEU A 53 7.86 -9.33 -8.99
N ALA A 54 7.47 -9.58 -10.24
CA ALA A 54 8.30 -10.27 -11.23
C ALA A 54 9.64 -9.58 -11.44
N LEU A 55 9.62 -8.27 -11.64
CA LEU A 55 10.83 -7.46 -11.82
C LEU A 55 11.74 -7.53 -10.58
N VAL A 56 11.19 -7.37 -9.39
CA VAL A 56 11.96 -7.45 -8.13
C VAL A 56 12.59 -8.83 -7.93
N ARG A 57 11.93 -9.90 -8.36
CA ARG A 57 12.39 -11.28 -8.20
C ARG A 57 13.24 -11.79 -9.36
N GLY A 58 13.29 -11.07 -10.48
CA GLY A 58 13.88 -11.59 -11.73
C GLY A 58 13.13 -12.81 -12.28
N GLN A 59 11.81 -12.87 -12.09
CA GLN A 59 10.96 -14.01 -12.48
C GLN A 59 9.82 -13.55 -13.41
N PRO A 60 9.20 -14.46 -14.17
CA PRO A 60 7.98 -14.14 -14.94
C PRO A 60 6.84 -13.68 -14.03
N ALA A 61 5.98 -12.81 -14.56
CA ALA A 61 4.82 -12.30 -13.84
C ALA A 61 3.82 -13.42 -13.52
N ALA A 62 3.37 -13.46 -12.26
CA ALA A 62 2.32 -14.37 -11.84
C ALA A 62 0.98 -14.02 -12.51
N THR A 63 0.15 -15.04 -12.72
CA THR A 63 -1.21 -14.84 -13.20
C THR A 63 -2.06 -14.18 -12.12
N VAL A 64 -2.79 -13.13 -12.49
CA VAL A 64 -3.64 -12.41 -11.54
C VAL A 64 -4.90 -13.24 -11.22
N PRO A 65 -5.22 -13.49 -9.94
CA PRO A 65 -6.43 -14.22 -9.58
C PRO A 65 -7.69 -13.49 -10.06
N PRO A 66 -8.72 -14.21 -10.58
CA PRO A 66 -9.92 -13.59 -11.16
C PRO A 66 -10.74 -12.78 -10.14
N ASN A 67 -10.60 -13.09 -8.85
CA ASN A 67 -11.36 -12.46 -7.76
C ASN A 67 -10.64 -11.28 -7.10
N VAL A 68 -9.50 -10.83 -7.63
CA VAL A 68 -8.68 -9.78 -7.00
C VAL A 68 -9.43 -8.47 -6.80
N GLY A 69 -10.34 -8.11 -7.72
CA GLY A 69 -11.17 -6.91 -7.60
C GLY A 69 -12.12 -6.95 -6.40
N ARG A 70 -12.68 -8.13 -6.08
CA ARG A 70 -13.54 -8.32 -4.91
C ARG A 70 -12.75 -8.15 -3.60
N TRP A 71 -11.52 -8.66 -3.56
CA TRP A 71 -10.63 -8.48 -2.41
C TRP A 71 -10.23 -7.03 -2.21
N GLY A 72 -9.95 -6.30 -3.29
CA GLY A 72 -9.73 -4.85 -3.24
C GLY A 72 -10.94 -4.11 -2.69
N ALA A 73 -12.13 -4.38 -3.24
CA ALA A 73 -13.37 -3.77 -2.77
C ALA A 73 -13.65 -4.06 -1.28
N LEU A 74 -13.44 -5.31 -0.83
CA LEU A 74 -13.60 -5.67 0.58
C LEU A 74 -12.61 -4.93 1.48
N LYS A 75 -11.33 -4.83 1.09
CA LYS A 75 -10.29 -4.12 1.84
C LYS A 75 -10.67 -2.64 2.03
N TYR A 76 -10.94 -1.94 0.92
CA TYR A 76 -11.21 -0.50 0.97
C TYR A 76 -12.61 -0.19 1.53
N GLY A 77 -13.60 -1.04 1.26
CA GLY A 77 -14.93 -0.93 1.86
C GLY A 77 -14.89 -1.07 3.38
N GLY A 78 -14.11 -2.02 3.91
CA GLY A 78 -13.88 -2.16 5.34
C GLY A 78 -13.20 -0.93 5.95
N ALA A 79 -12.15 -0.41 5.29
CA ALA A 79 -11.44 0.78 5.77
C ALA A 79 -12.35 2.04 5.78
N LEU A 80 -13.18 2.23 4.74
CA LEU A 80 -14.16 3.31 4.67
C LEU A 80 -15.24 3.18 5.76
N LEU A 81 -15.72 1.96 6.01
CA LEU A 81 -16.68 1.72 7.09
C LEU A 81 -16.07 2.06 8.45
N SER A 82 -14.82 1.64 8.73
CA SER A 82 -14.12 2.00 9.96
C SER A 82 -13.97 3.51 10.12
N ALA A 83 -13.65 4.22 9.04
CA ALA A 83 -13.55 5.68 9.02
C ALA A 83 -14.90 6.35 9.36
N GLY A 84 -15.98 5.88 8.72
CA GLY A 84 -17.33 6.40 8.94
C GLY A 84 -17.83 6.18 10.36
N VAL A 85 -17.62 4.98 10.93
CA VAL A 85 -17.99 4.67 12.31
C VAL A 85 -17.22 5.53 13.30
N ALA A 86 -15.90 5.63 13.16
CA ALA A 86 -15.06 6.40 14.09
C ALA A 86 -15.35 7.91 14.01
N GLY A 87 -15.49 8.46 12.79
CA GLY A 87 -15.82 9.87 12.58
C GLY A 87 -17.24 10.23 13.02
N GLY A 88 -18.21 9.33 12.77
CA GLY A 88 -19.59 9.48 13.22
C GLY A 88 -19.70 9.44 14.74
N PHE A 89 -18.97 8.52 15.38
CA PHE A 89 -18.91 8.45 16.85
C PHE A 89 -18.30 9.73 17.45
N ALA A 90 -17.17 10.22 16.91
CA ALA A 90 -16.55 11.45 17.38
C ALA A 90 -17.49 12.68 17.22
N SER A 91 -18.16 12.80 16.08
CA SER A 91 -19.17 13.84 15.85
C SER A 91 -20.36 13.72 16.82
N GLY A 92 -20.81 12.50 17.11
CA GLY A 92 -21.87 12.22 18.07
C GLY A 92 -21.52 12.60 19.51
N LEU A 93 -20.23 12.63 19.85
CA LEU A 93 -19.71 13.17 21.12
C LEU A 93 -19.55 14.70 21.12
N GLY A 94 -19.96 15.39 20.05
CA GLY A 94 -19.84 16.84 19.92
C GLY A 94 -18.44 17.33 19.53
N ALA A 95 -17.57 16.44 19.03
CA ALA A 95 -16.26 16.86 18.54
C ALA A 95 -16.40 17.82 17.34
N PRO A 96 -15.53 18.84 17.21
CA PRO A 96 -15.48 19.66 16.00
C PRO A 96 -15.28 18.82 14.74
N LEU A 97 -15.85 19.23 13.62
CA LEU A 97 -15.76 18.50 12.34
C LEU A 97 -14.31 18.15 11.98
N ALA A 98 -13.37 19.09 12.17
CA ALA A 98 -11.96 18.85 11.91
C ALA A 98 -11.39 17.67 12.72
N VAL A 99 -11.75 17.57 14.00
CA VAL A 99 -11.32 16.46 14.88
C VAL A 99 -11.95 15.15 14.43
N ALA A 100 -13.25 15.16 14.10
CA ALA A 100 -13.94 13.99 13.58
C ALA A 100 -13.32 13.45 12.28
N LEU A 101 -12.92 14.35 11.37
CA LEU A 101 -12.23 13.98 10.13
C LEU A 101 -10.84 13.39 10.39
N VAL A 102 -10.08 13.94 11.33
CA VAL A 102 -8.77 13.37 11.73
C VAL A 102 -8.96 11.97 12.31
N VAL A 103 -9.93 11.77 13.20
CA VAL A 103 -10.26 10.45 13.76
C VAL A 103 -10.66 9.46 12.67
N ALA A 104 -11.50 9.89 11.71
CA ALA A 104 -11.90 9.08 10.57
C ALA A 104 -10.69 8.66 9.72
N GLY A 105 -9.78 9.59 9.42
CA GLY A 105 -8.55 9.32 8.67
C GLY A 105 -7.63 8.32 9.39
N LEU A 106 -7.42 8.49 10.70
CA LEU A 106 -6.62 7.55 11.50
C LEU A 106 -7.24 6.15 11.52
N ALA A 107 -8.57 6.05 11.68
CA ALA A 107 -9.29 4.79 11.65
C ALA A 107 -9.21 4.11 10.27
N PHE A 108 -9.33 4.89 9.19
CA PHE A 108 -9.13 4.41 7.82
C PHE A 108 -7.76 3.74 7.66
N TYR A 109 -6.68 4.45 8.01
CA TYR A 109 -5.32 3.94 7.84
C TYR A 109 -4.99 2.79 8.80
N ALA A 110 -5.54 2.79 10.01
CA ALA A 110 -5.39 1.68 10.94
C ALA A 110 -6.01 0.38 10.38
N ALA A 111 -7.20 0.48 9.77
CA ALA A 111 -7.87 -0.63 9.11
C ALA A 111 -7.16 -1.03 7.80
N GLU A 112 -6.78 -0.05 6.97
CA GLU A 112 -6.08 -0.28 5.71
C GLU A 112 -4.73 -1.00 5.92
N ALA A 113 -3.98 -0.61 6.95
CA ALA A 113 -2.71 -1.21 7.31
C ALA A 113 -2.83 -2.71 7.63
N GLN A 114 -3.99 -3.18 8.10
CA GLN A 114 -4.23 -4.63 8.32
C GLN A 114 -4.23 -5.42 7.00
N GLY A 115 -4.62 -4.77 5.91
CA GLY A 115 -4.64 -5.33 4.55
C GLY A 115 -3.47 -4.85 3.69
N LEU A 116 -2.39 -4.32 4.29
CA LEU A 116 -1.27 -3.73 3.56
C LEU A 116 -0.68 -4.71 2.55
N PHE A 117 -0.38 -5.94 3.00
CA PHE A 117 0.26 -6.98 2.19
C PHE A 117 -0.73 -7.91 1.48
N LEU A 118 -2.03 -7.57 1.44
CA LEU A 118 -3.06 -8.44 0.90
C LEU A 118 -2.83 -8.75 -0.58
N PHE A 119 -2.54 -7.75 -1.40
CA PHE A 119 -2.35 -7.93 -2.85
C PHE A 119 -1.10 -8.76 -3.17
N PRO A 120 0.11 -8.48 -2.64
CA PRO A 120 1.27 -9.34 -2.87
C PRO A 120 1.02 -10.81 -2.45
N LEU A 121 0.38 -11.04 -1.32
CA LEU A 121 0.05 -12.40 -0.85
C LEU A 121 -0.94 -13.13 -1.77
N LEU A 122 -1.92 -12.41 -2.33
CA LEU A 122 -2.86 -12.97 -3.30
C LEU A 122 -2.15 -13.34 -4.61
N LEU A 123 -1.21 -12.51 -5.06
CA LEU A 123 -0.41 -12.76 -6.25
C LEU A 123 0.55 -13.94 -6.07
N ASP A 124 1.02 -14.17 -4.85
CA ASP A 124 1.80 -15.37 -4.48
C ASP A 124 0.93 -16.63 -4.30
N GLY A 125 -0.39 -16.55 -4.50
CA GLY A 125 -1.28 -17.70 -4.36
C GLY A 125 -1.43 -18.21 -2.92
N THR A 126 -1.17 -17.35 -1.92
CA THR A 126 -1.29 -17.75 -0.50
C THR A 126 -2.72 -18.13 -0.15
N GLU A 127 -2.94 -19.31 0.42
CA GLU A 127 -4.28 -19.82 0.78
C GLU A 127 -5.01 -18.96 1.83
N HIS A 128 -4.27 -18.37 2.77
CA HIS A 128 -4.83 -17.60 3.90
C HIS A 128 -4.25 -16.17 3.99
N PRO A 129 -4.53 -15.30 3.00
CA PRO A 129 -3.79 -14.05 2.82
C PRO A 129 -3.98 -13.05 3.97
N TRP A 130 -5.13 -13.04 4.64
CA TRP A 130 -5.33 -12.18 5.83
C TRP A 130 -4.54 -12.65 7.07
N ARG A 131 -4.38 -13.95 7.26
CA ARG A 131 -3.61 -14.48 8.40
C ARG A 131 -2.11 -14.25 8.16
N SER A 132 -1.63 -14.58 6.97
CA SER A 132 -0.24 -14.33 6.57
C SER A 132 0.08 -12.83 6.57
N GLY A 133 -0.82 -11.99 6.09
CA GLY A 133 -0.67 -10.52 6.10
C GLY A 133 -0.51 -9.96 7.51
N ARG A 134 -1.29 -10.44 8.48
CA ARG A 134 -1.15 -10.04 9.89
C ARG A 134 0.14 -10.56 10.53
N ALA A 135 0.65 -11.72 10.10
CA ALA A 135 1.96 -12.20 10.54
C ALA A 135 3.08 -11.28 10.02
N LEU A 136 3.03 -10.89 8.75
CA LEU A 136 3.96 -9.93 8.16
C LEU A 136 3.86 -8.54 8.80
N LEU A 137 2.63 -8.07 9.09
CA LEU A 137 2.42 -6.80 9.79
C LEU A 137 3.06 -6.81 11.18
N ARG A 138 2.98 -7.93 11.91
CA ARG A 138 3.68 -8.09 13.19
C ARG A 138 5.19 -8.06 13.02
N ARG A 139 5.74 -8.75 12.00
CA ARG A 139 7.18 -8.67 11.66
C ARG A 139 7.62 -7.25 11.28
N ALA A 140 6.73 -6.47 10.68
CA ALA A 140 6.98 -5.08 10.32
C ALA A 140 7.04 -4.10 11.53
N GLY A 141 6.82 -4.60 12.76
CA GLY A 141 6.76 -3.81 13.99
C GLY A 141 5.33 -3.54 14.48
N GLY A 142 4.32 -4.26 13.95
CA GLY A 142 2.92 -4.11 14.30
C GLY A 142 2.24 -2.89 13.66
N THR A 143 0.98 -2.68 14.01
CA THR A 143 0.13 -1.64 13.41
C THR A 143 0.69 -0.22 13.59
N PRO A 144 1.19 0.22 14.77
CA PRO A 144 1.68 1.60 14.93
C PRO A 144 2.90 1.90 14.05
N SER A 145 3.89 0.99 14.04
CA SER A 145 5.08 1.12 13.18
C SER A 145 4.67 1.17 11.70
N ALA A 146 3.76 0.29 11.30
CA ALA A 146 3.32 0.21 9.92
C ALA A 146 2.50 1.43 9.48
N MET A 147 1.63 1.95 10.35
CA MET A 147 0.89 3.19 10.10
C MET A 147 1.82 4.36 9.84
N GLY A 148 2.93 4.49 10.58
CA GLY A 148 3.91 5.55 10.33
C GLY A 148 4.48 5.50 8.90
N THR A 149 4.84 4.32 8.43
CA THR A 149 5.33 4.13 7.05
C THR A 149 4.22 4.37 6.04
N VAL A 150 3.03 3.80 6.24
CA VAL A 150 1.88 3.93 5.31
C VAL A 150 1.43 5.37 5.20
N LEU A 151 1.34 6.11 6.30
CA LEU A 151 0.98 7.53 6.29
C LEU A 151 2.01 8.37 5.52
N MET A 152 3.31 8.04 5.66
CA MET A 152 4.36 8.69 4.88
C MET A 152 4.22 8.39 3.37
N LEU A 153 4.02 7.12 3.00
CA LEU A 153 3.79 6.72 1.61
C LEU A 153 2.54 7.40 1.03
N ALA A 154 1.42 7.37 1.76
CA ALA A 154 0.17 7.99 1.35
C ALA A 154 0.32 9.51 1.22
N GLY A 155 1.07 10.17 2.10
CA GLY A 155 1.43 11.57 1.97
C GLY A 155 2.12 11.87 0.64
N VAL A 156 3.07 11.03 0.22
CA VAL A 156 3.74 11.16 -1.09
C VAL A 156 2.79 10.89 -2.25
N MET A 157 1.91 9.90 -2.14
CA MET A 157 0.91 9.57 -3.17
C MET A 157 -0.07 10.72 -3.39
N LEU A 158 -0.57 11.33 -2.30
CA LEU A 158 -1.56 12.40 -2.34
C LEU A 158 -0.93 13.76 -2.72
N LEU A 159 0.23 14.10 -2.15
CA LEU A 159 0.87 15.40 -2.40
C LEU A 159 1.74 15.40 -3.66
N GLY A 160 2.16 14.23 -4.14
CA GLY A 160 3.02 14.11 -5.32
C GLY A 160 2.40 14.69 -6.60
N GLY A 161 1.08 14.58 -6.74
CA GLY A 161 0.36 15.25 -7.84
C GLY A 161 0.34 16.77 -7.72
N VAL A 162 0.29 17.31 -6.49
CA VAL A 162 0.27 18.77 -6.24
C VAL A 162 1.63 19.41 -6.56
N VAL A 163 2.73 18.69 -6.35
CA VAL A 163 4.11 19.18 -6.61
C VAL A 163 4.53 18.95 -8.07
N GLY A 164 3.60 18.58 -8.97
CA GLY A 164 3.89 18.41 -10.40
C GLY A 164 4.73 17.18 -10.75
N ARG A 165 4.90 16.22 -9.83
CA ARG A 165 5.67 14.98 -10.04
C ARG A 165 4.87 13.85 -10.72
N GLY A 166 3.62 14.13 -11.09
CA GLY A 166 2.67 13.21 -11.71
C GLY A 166 1.94 12.35 -10.69
N TRP A 167 0.62 12.53 -10.58
CA TRP A 167 -0.23 11.77 -9.65
C TRP A 167 -0.08 10.25 -9.82
N LEU A 168 -0.19 9.78 -11.06
CA LEU A 168 -0.08 8.35 -11.38
C LEU A 168 1.29 7.78 -11.01
N ARG A 169 2.37 8.52 -11.29
CA ARG A 169 3.73 8.11 -10.93
C ARG A 169 3.86 7.96 -9.42
N CYS A 170 3.48 8.98 -8.64
CA CYS A 170 3.58 8.91 -7.18
C CYS A 170 2.71 7.80 -6.58
N TRP A 171 1.54 7.55 -7.15
CA TRP A 171 0.69 6.41 -6.78
C TRP A 171 1.39 5.08 -7.04
N CYS A 172 1.97 4.88 -8.23
CA CYS A 172 2.75 3.69 -8.58
C CYS A 172 3.95 3.48 -7.66
N LEU A 173 4.68 4.54 -7.31
CA LEU A 173 5.81 4.47 -6.37
C LEU A 173 5.36 3.96 -4.99
N GLY A 174 4.21 4.43 -4.50
CA GLY A 174 3.64 3.93 -3.24
C GLY A 174 3.30 2.45 -3.32
N CYS A 175 2.67 1.99 -4.39
CA CYS A 175 2.35 0.57 -4.59
C CYS A 175 3.61 -0.30 -4.69
N LEU A 176 4.63 0.15 -5.42
CA LEU A 176 5.89 -0.57 -5.57
C LEU A 176 6.72 -0.58 -4.27
N ALA A 177 6.67 0.50 -3.49
CA ALA A 177 7.25 0.54 -2.15
C ALA A 177 6.65 -0.53 -1.23
N VAL A 178 5.34 -0.78 -1.32
CA VAL A 178 4.68 -1.88 -0.58
C VAL A 178 5.14 -3.26 -1.07
N VAL A 179 5.33 -3.44 -2.37
CA VAL A 179 5.88 -4.68 -2.95
C VAL A 179 7.30 -4.96 -2.44
N LEU A 180 8.17 -3.94 -2.47
CA LEU A 180 9.53 -4.06 -1.96
C LEU A 180 9.54 -4.39 -0.46
N TRP A 181 8.68 -3.73 0.31
CA TRP A 181 8.57 -4.01 1.74
C TRP A 181 8.06 -5.43 2.02
N TYR A 182 7.12 -5.92 1.20
CA TYR A 182 6.65 -7.29 1.27
C TYR A 182 7.79 -8.29 1.04
N GLU A 183 8.60 -8.08 -0.01
CA GLU A 183 9.75 -8.96 -0.29
C GLU A 183 10.78 -8.93 0.83
N ASP A 184 11.14 -7.73 1.33
CA ASP A 184 12.12 -7.57 2.42
C ASP A 184 11.69 -8.31 3.71
N LEU A 185 10.37 -8.46 3.97
CA LEU A 185 9.86 -9.17 5.14
C LEU A 185 9.71 -10.69 4.95
N ARG A 186 9.81 -11.15 3.70
CA ARG A 186 9.64 -12.56 3.33
C ARG A 186 10.98 -13.31 3.34
N THR A 187 12.06 -12.64 2.97
CA THR A 187 13.45 -13.12 3.08
C THR A 187 13.90 -13.18 4.53
#